data_AF-A0A4Y2NIP0-F1
#
_entry.id   AF-A0A4Y2NIP0-F1
#
_cell.length_a   1.000
_cell.length_b   1.000
_cell.length_c   1.000
_cell.angle_alpha   90.00
_cell.angle_beta   90.00
_cell.angle_gamma   90.00
#
_symmetry.space_group_name_H-M   'P 1'
#
loop_
_entity.id
_entity.type
_entity.pdbx_description
1 polymer ?
#
loop_
_entity_poly.entity_id
_entity_poly.type
_entity_poly.pdbx_seq_one_letter_code
_entity_poly.pdbx_strand_id
1 'polypeptide(L)'
;MARILYNKKASVTYLDDEVDVNNLGEETEAEKQMKVILEKQLNTRLSMKEQFSQHRTFVSPSTYKSPTELIEGACSVRKFQELEKEEELHQELQRCGLAEQEITDYLAFKLGKKNEGRLVNPSVWKENIVRIEEKIKAHNDELLKPQSFTNVKKLTRHEMEIEEALYAGCAEKRKLAALVTTEDTVEDSYTSGAFSYIKDLSQKLLQKASTGKKKKKRLKGKHEAVSESGSGEVENFQFDSNIHHVVVPLESSEVVEKRLSVEEIRKMPKFENYSMGQPSKTLYIKNLHAKTTEQELRSVFGHFEEENGTFIGYRVCTGRMKGQAFIHFADTKVAEKALYFANGFLVRGKPIIIEFGKKT
;
A
#
# COMPACT_ATOMS: atom_id res chain seq x y z
N MET A 1 -46.43 -69.86 -63.76
CA MET A 1 -44.97 -69.61 -63.70
C MET A 1 -44.72 -68.14 -63.99
N ALA A 2 -44.51 -67.34 -62.95
CA ALA A 2 -44.28 -65.90 -63.06
C ALA A 2 -42.83 -65.61 -63.48
N ARG A 3 -42.65 -64.68 -64.42
CA ARG A 3 -41.37 -64.27 -64.99
C ARG A 3 -41.03 -62.87 -64.49
N ILE A 4 -39.89 -62.74 -63.83
CA ILE A 4 -39.34 -61.48 -63.31
C ILE A 4 -38.78 -60.66 -64.48
N LEU A 5 -39.13 -59.39 -64.57
CA LEU A 5 -38.42 -58.40 -65.37
C LEU A 5 -38.19 -57.13 -64.55
N TYR A 6 -36.91 -56.78 -64.44
CA TYR A 6 -36.35 -55.56 -63.86
C TYR A 6 -36.97 -54.31 -64.45
N ASN A 7 -37.21 -53.29 -63.63
CA ASN A 7 -37.44 -51.93 -64.12
C ASN A 7 -36.47 -50.93 -63.48
N LYS A 8 -35.82 -50.18 -64.37
CA LYS A 8 -34.68 -49.29 -64.17
C LYS A 8 -35.18 -48.01 -63.49
N LYS A 9 -34.74 -47.70 -62.25
CA LYS A 9 -35.10 -46.44 -61.58
C LYS A 9 -34.39 -45.28 -62.29
N ALA A 10 -35.20 -44.32 -62.72
CA ALA A 10 -34.79 -43.06 -63.31
C ALA A 10 -34.00 -42.20 -62.31
N SER A 11 -32.97 -41.53 -62.81
CA SER A 11 -32.19 -40.50 -62.12
C SER A 11 -33.07 -39.30 -61.80
N VAL A 12 -33.24 -39.02 -60.50
CA VAL A 12 -33.82 -37.75 -60.04
C VAL A 12 -32.67 -36.74 -59.96
N THR A 13 -32.75 -35.73 -60.81
CA THR A 13 -31.91 -34.53 -60.76
C THR A 13 -32.29 -33.73 -59.51
N TYR A 14 -31.35 -33.57 -58.58
CA TYR A 14 -31.46 -32.58 -57.52
C TYR A 14 -31.25 -31.19 -58.15
N LEU A 15 -32.20 -30.30 -57.93
CA LEU A 15 -32.08 -28.89 -58.23
C LEU A 15 -31.17 -28.27 -57.17
N ASP A 16 -30.09 -27.63 -57.63
CA ASP A 16 -29.24 -26.76 -56.83
C ASP A 16 -30.02 -25.49 -56.47
N ASP A 17 -30.85 -25.56 -55.42
CA ASP A 17 -31.25 -24.37 -54.70
C ASP A 17 -30.08 -23.98 -53.79
N GLU A 18 -29.24 -23.06 -54.27
CA GLU A 18 -28.29 -22.31 -53.42
C GLU A 18 -29.09 -21.58 -52.33
N VAL A 19 -29.21 -22.22 -51.17
CA VAL A 19 -29.69 -21.57 -49.96
C VAL A 19 -28.63 -20.55 -49.56
N ASP A 20 -28.89 -19.28 -49.85
CA ASP A 20 -28.08 -18.16 -49.37
C ASP A 20 -28.17 -18.11 -47.83
N VAL A 21 -27.19 -18.74 -47.19
CA VAL A 21 -27.08 -18.94 -45.74
C VAL A 21 -26.92 -17.61 -44.98
N ASN A 22 -26.77 -16.49 -45.69
CA ASN A 22 -26.53 -15.17 -45.09
C ASN A 22 -27.79 -14.43 -44.63
N ASN A 23 -28.99 -15.01 -44.79
CA ASN A 23 -30.25 -14.32 -44.50
C ASN A 23 -31.19 -15.05 -43.51
N LEU A 24 -30.65 -15.96 -42.70
CA LEU A 24 -31.42 -16.69 -41.66
C LEU A 24 -31.11 -16.12 -40.27
N GLY A 25 -31.75 -14.98 -39.96
CA GLY A 25 -31.90 -14.49 -38.60
C GLY A 25 -30.63 -13.95 -37.95
N GLU A 26 -30.82 -13.15 -36.91
CA GLU A 26 -29.72 -12.67 -36.08
C GLU A 26 -29.03 -13.89 -35.42
N GLU A 27 -27.80 -14.19 -35.85
CA GLU A 27 -26.97 -15.26 -35.27
C GLU A 27 -27.06 -15.21 -33.74
N THR A 28 -27.48 -16.30 -33.12
CA THR A 28 -27.58 -16.40 -31.67
C THR A 28 -26.18 -16.29 -31.04
N GLU A 29 -26.10 -15.81 -29.80
CA GLU A 29 -24.81 -15.69 -29.11
C GLU A 29 -24.07 -17.05 -29.02
N ALA A 30 -24.82 -18.14 -28.92
CA ALA A 30 -24.29 -19.49 -28.94
C ALA A 30 -23.65 -19.87 -30.29
N GLU A 31 -24.28 -19.51 -31.41
CA GLU A 31 -23.74 -19.75 -32.76
C GLU A 31 -22.47 -18.92 -33.00
N LYS A 32 -22.45 -17.66 -32.54
CA LYS A 32 -21.25 -16.82 -32.59
C LYS A 32 -20.10 -17.42 -31.80
N GLN A 33 -20.36 -17.88 -30.58
CA GLN A 33 -19.35 -18.55 -29.75
C GLN A 33 -18.85 -19.85 -30.38
N MET A 34 -19.74 -20.67 -30.96
CA MET A 34 -19.36 -21.90 -31.66
C MET A 34 -18.50 -21.61 -32.89
N LYS A 35 -18.84 -20.60 -33.68
CA LYS A 35 -18.08 -20.19 -34.86
C LYS A 35 -16.67 -19.73 -34.49
N VAL A 36 -16.53 -18.93 -33.43
CA VAL A 36 -15.23 -18.52 -32.88
C VAL A 36 -14.40 -19.72 -32.41
N ILE A 37 -15.03 -20.71 -31.77
CA ILE A 37 -14.33 -21.93 -31.33
C ILE A 37 -13.86 -22.77 -32.53
N LEU A 38 -14.72 -22.94 -33.54
CA LEU A 38 -14.41 -23.68 -34.76
C LEU A 38 -13.28 -23.02 -35.55
N GLU A 39 -13.32 -21.71 -35.73
CA GLU A 39 -12.23 -20.94 -36.38
C GLU A 39 -10.91 -21.11 -35.62
N LYS A 40 -10.93 -21.13 -34.28
CA LYS A 40 -9.74 -21.39 -33.47
C LYS A 40 -9.23 -22.83 -33.61
N GLN A 41 -10.11 -23.82 -33.74
CA GLN A 41 -9.73 -25.22 -33.93
C GLN A 41 -9.17 -25.50 -35.33
N LEU A 42 -9.68 -24.81 -36.36
CA LEU A 42 -9.21 -24.94 -37.74
C LEU A 42 -7.89 -24.18 -37.98
N ASN A 43 -7.57 -23.18 -37.15
CA ASN A 43 -6.30 -22.47 -37.23
C ASN A 43 -5.12 -23.33 -36.75
N THR A 44 -4.42 -23.95 -37.71
CA THR A 44 -3.21 -24.74 -37.46
C THR A 44 -1.92 -23.92 -37.40
N ARG A 45 -2.00 -22.60 -37.61
CA ARG A 45 -0.87 -21.65 -37.63
C ARG A 45 -0.83 -20.74 -36.40
N LEU A 46 -0.97 -21.30 -35.20
CA LEU A 46 -0.93 -20.52 -33.96
C LEU A 46 0.51 -20.15 -33.60
N SER A 47 0.79 -18.85 -33.44
CA SER A 47 2.05 -18.34 -32.87
C SER A 47 1.89 -18.11 -31.36
N MET A 48 2.91 -18.47 -30.58
CA MET A 48 2.93 -18.24 -29.13
C MET A 48 2.61 -16.79 -28.76
N LYS A 49 3.10 -15.83 -29.55
CA LYS A 49 2.89 -14.39 -29.32
C LYS A 49 1.42 -13.97 -29.45
N GLU A 50 0.71 -14.56 -30.42
CA GLU A 50 -0.70 -14.29 -30.71
C GLU A 50 -1.62 -14.96 -29.68
N GLN A 51 -1.20 -16.12 -29.14
CA GLN A 51 -1.91 -16.80 -28.07
C GLN A 51 -1.80 -16.03 -26.75
N PHE A 52 -0.61 -15.48 -26.42
CA PHE A 52 -0.44 -14.63 -25.24
C PHE A 52 -1.28 -13.34 -25.29
N SER A 53 -1.50 -12.75 -26.48
CA SER A 53 -2.35 -11.55 -26.61
C SER A 53 -3.85 -11.81 -26.45
N GLN A 54 -4.31 -13.05 -26.68
CA GLN A 54 -5.74 -13.41 -26.53
C GLN A 54 -6.13 -13.73 -25.08
N HIS A 55 -5.17 -14.14 -24.25
CA HIS A 55 -5.44 -14.24 -22.83
C HIS A 55 -5.62 -12.82 -22.28
N ARG A 56 -6.79 -12.54 -21.66
CA ARG A 56 -6.93 -11.42 -20.72
C ARG A 56 -6.04 -11.73 -19.51
N THR A 57 -4.75 -11.53 -19.68
CA THR A 57 -3.83 -11.49 -18.57
C THR A 57 -4.15 -10.22 -17.80
N PHE A 58 -4.21 -10.32 -16.48
CA PHE A 58 -4.07 -9.15 -15.62
C PHE A 58 -2.65 -8.62 -15.85
N VAL A 59 -2.50 -7.73 -16.82
CA VAL A 59 -1.25 -7.01 -17.04
C VAL A 59 -1.15 -6.03 -15.88
N SER A 60 -0.06 -6.13 -15.12
CA SER A 60 0.27 -5.12 -14.12
C SER A 60 0.17 -3.74 -14.79
N PRO A 61 -0.48 -2.74 -14.16
CA PRO A 61 -0.59 -1.39 -14.72
C PRO A 61 0.79 -0.77 -15.01
N SER A 62 1.87 -1.33 -14.45
CA SER A 62 3.25 -1.04 -14.85
C SER A 62 3.92 -2.31 -15.37
N THR A 63 4.30 -2.31 -16.64
CA THR A 63 5.31 -3.24 -17.15
C THR A 63 6.64 -2.53 -16.99
N TYR A 64 7.43 -2.89 -15.98
CA TYR A 64 8.78 -2.36 -15.83
C TYR A 64 9.62 -2.82 -17.03
N LYS A 65 9.88 -1.92 -17.97
CA LYS A 65 10.85 -2.12 -19.05
C LYS A 65 12.21 -1.73 -18.49
N SER A 66 13.16 -2.68 -18.48
CA SER A 66 14.48 -2.36 -17.95
C SER A 66 15.19 -1.41 -18.93
N PRO A 67 15.84 -0.33 -18.45
CA PRO A 67 16.63 0.58 -19.31
C PRO A 67 17.71 -0.16 -20.12
N THR A 68 18.14 -1.33 -19.64
CA THR A 68 19.07 -2.23 -20.33
C THR A 68 18.56 -2.78 -21.66
N GLU A 69 17.24 -2.85 -21.90
CA GLU A 69 16.69 -3.25 -23.21
C GLU A 69 16.89 -2.18 -24.29
N LEU A 70 16.98 -0.91 -23.90
CA LEU A 70 17.18 0.23 -24.81
C LEU A 70 18.67 0.49 -25.09
N ILE A 71 19.57 -0.16 -24.35
CA ILE A 71 21.01 0.07 -24.39
C ILE A 71 21.69 -1.13 -25.03
N GLU A 72 21.82 -1.10 -26.36
CA GLU A 72 22.65 -2.05 -27.09
C GLU A 72 24.10 -1.52 -27.17
N GLY A 73 25.05 -2.21 -26.52
CA GLY A 73 26.49 -1.95 -26.60
C GLY A 73 27.08 -1.10 -25.46
N ALA A 74 28.33 -0.65 -25.63
CA ALA A 74 29.05 0.14 -24.62
C ALA A 74 28.55 1.59 -24.61
N CYS A 75 27.89 2.00 -23.53
CA CYS A 75 27.45 3.38 -23.30
C CYS A 75 28.22 4.04 -22.15
N SER A 76 28.37 5.37 -22.21
CA SER A 76 28.93 6.15 -21.11
C SER A 76 27.97 6.19 -19.92
N VAL A 77 28.50 6.28 -18.70
CA VAL A 77 27.69 6.36 -17.46
C VAL A 77 26.70 7.52 -17.48
N ARG A 78 27.09 8.66 -18.07
CA ARG A 78 26.21 9.83 -18.21
C ARG A 78 25.00 9.53 -19.10
N LYS A 79 25.22 8.88 -20.25
CA LYS A 79 24.14 8.48 -21.16
C LYS A 79 23.19 7.49 -20.50
N PHE A 80 23.70 6.58 -19.67
CA PHE A 80 22.87 5.66 -18.88
C PHE A 80 21.97 6.41 -17.89
N GLN A 81 22.55 7.35 -17.12
CA GLN A 81 21.79 8.16 -16.16
C GLN A 81 20.73 9.05 -16.82
N GLU A 82 20.99 9.55 -18.04
CA GLU A 82 20.01 10.32 -18.81
C GLU A 82 18.84 9.43 -19.24
N LEU A 83 19.11 8.22 -19.75
CA LEU A 83 18.07 7.26 -20.13
C LEU A 83 17.24 6.78 -18.94
N GLU A 84 17.88 6.56 -17.79
CA GLU A 84 17.19 6.20 -16.55
C GLU A 84 16.19 7.28 -16.13
N LYS A 85 16.59 8.56 -16.18
CA LYS A 85 15.71 9.70 -15.90
C LYS A 85 14.57 9.83 -16.92
N GLU A 86 14.84 9.57 -18.19
CA GLU A 86 13.80 9.60 -19.23
C GLU A 86 12.76 8.49 -19.01
N GLU A 87 13.19 7.29 -18.63
CA GLU A 87 12.32 6.16 -18.33
C GLU A 87 11.53 6.38 -17.03
N GLU A 88 12.15 6.94 -15.99
CA GLU A 88 11.45 7.35 -14.76
C GLU A 88 10.34 8.36 -15.07
N LEU A 89 10.65 9.39 -15.85
CA LEU A 89 9.66 10.39 -16.28
C LEU A 89 8.54 9.74 -17.12
N HIS A 90 8.88 8.80 -18.01
CA HIS A 90 7.90 8.07 -18.80
C HIS A 90 6.97 7.24 -17.90
N GLN A 91 7.50 6.57 -16.88
CA GLN A 91 6.72 5.80 -15.92
C GLN A 91 5.83 6.67 -15.03
N GLU A 92 6.31 7.84 -14.59
CA GLU A 92 5.49 8.82 -13.86
C GLU A 92 4.29 9.26 -14.71
N LEU A 93 4.51 9.56 -15.99
CA LEU A 93 3.43 9.93 -16.90
C LEU A 93 2.45 8.77 -17.14
N GLN A 94 2.93 7.52 -17.21
CA GLN A 94 2.06 6.35 -17.27
C GLN A 94 1.22 6.18 -15.99
N ARG A 95 1.79 6.44 -14.80
CA ARG A 95 1.05 6.38 -13.52
C ARG A 95 -0.08 7.42 -13.47
N CYS A 96 0.09 8.57 -14.12
CA CYS A 96 -0.97 9.55 -14.33
C CYS A 96 -2.11 9.07 -15.27
N GLY A 97 -2.02 7.87 -15.84
CA GLY A 97 -3.03 7.30 -16.73
C GLY A 97 -2.96 7.79 -18.17
N LEU A 98 -1.79 8.28 -18.60
CA LEU A 98 -1.57 8.72 -19.98
C LEU A 98 -1.27 7.53 -20.91
N ALA A 99 -1.81 7.56 -22.12
CA ALA A 99 -1.50 6.57 -23.15
C ALA A 99 -0.09 6.79 -23.71
N GLU A 100 0.58 5.74 -24.21
CA GLU A 100 1.95 5.82 -24.74
C GLU A 100 2.10 6.90 -25.83
N GLN A 101 1.09 7.06 -26.69
CA GLN A 101 1.05 8.13 -27.69
C GLN A 101 0.97 9.52 -27.04
N GLU A 102 0.07 9.73 -26.06
CA GLU A 102 -0.05 11.00 -25.33
C GLU A 102 1.27 11.38 -24.63
N ILE A 103 1.98 10.40 -24.09
CA ILE A 103 3.29 10.60 -23.45
C ILE A 103 4.33 11.05 -24.47
N THR A 104 4.42 10.38 -25.63
CA THR A 104 5.36 10.79 -26.69
C THR A 104 5.07 12.20 -27.21
N ASP A 105 3.80 12.57 -27.31
CA ASP A 105 3.34 13.88 -27.73
C ASP A 105 3.75 14.96 -26.72
N TYR A 106 3.54 14.68 -25.43
CA TYR A 106 3.87 15.57 -24.33
C TYR A 106 5.38 15.75 -24.16
N LEU A 107 6.17 14.68 -24.26
CA LEU A 107 7.63 14.75 -24.22
C LEU A 107 8.19 15.52 -25.41
N ALA A 108 7.64 15.33 -26.62
CA ALA A 108 8.02 16.09 -27.80
C ALA A 108 7.73 17.59 -27.64
N PHE A 109 6.56 17.94 -27.06
CA PHE A 109 6.19 19.30 -26.72
C PHE A 109 7.18 19.93 -25.72
N LYS A 110 7.50 19.22 -24.63
CA LYS A 110 8.41 19.70 -23.58
C LYS A 110 9.85 19.89 -24.07
N LEU A 111 10.31 19.05 -24.99
CA LEU A 111 11.61 19.17 -25.66
C LEU A 111 11.64 20.25 -26.77
N GLY A 112 10.51 20.90 -27.07
CA GLY A 112 10.43 21.93 -28.11
C GLY A 112 10.68 21.38 -29.53
N LYS A 113 10.54 20.07 -29.75
CA LYS A 113 10.69 19.47 -31.08
C LYS A 113 9.55 20.00 -31.96
N LYS A 114 9.89 20.60 -33.10
CA LYS A 114 8.90 21.12 -34.05
C LYS A 114 7.99 19.97 -34.51
N ASN A 115 6.72 20.27 -34.75
CA ASN A 115 5.71 19.35 -35.29
C ASN A 115 5.97 18.96 -36.77
N GLU A 116 7.23 18.79 -37.18
CA GLU A 116 7.64 18.36 -38.51
C GLU A 116 7.28 16.88 -38.67
N GLY A 117 6.06 16.61 -39.11
CA GLY A 117 5.58 15.25 -39.41
C GLY A 117 4.19 14.89 -38.87
N ARG A 118 3.54 15.75 -38.08
CA ARG A 118 2.17 15.49 -37.60
C ARG A 118 1.14 16.07 -38.58
N LEU A 119 0.27 15.22 -39.11
CA LEU A 119 -0.89 15.64 -39.92
C LEU A 119 -2.04 16.23 -39.07
N VAL A 120 -1.83 16.41 -37.77
CA VAL A 120 -2.86 16.90 -36.85
C VAL A 120 -2.91 18.41 -36.88
N ASN A 121 -4.12 18.96 -36.95
CA ASN A 121 -4.34 20.41 -36.89
C ASN A 121 -3.69 21.03 -35.63
N PRO A 122 -3.00 22.17 -35.73
CA PRO A 122 -2.30 22.79 -34.60
C PRO A 122 -3.19 23.10 -33.39
N SER A 123 -4.47 23.42 -33.61
CA SER A 123 -5.43 23.71 -32.53
C SER A 123 -5.79 22.47 -31.72
N VAL A 124 -6.07 21.35 -32.40
CA VAL A 124 -6.42 20.07 -31.74
C VAL A 124 -5.23 19.55 -30.93
N TRP A 125 -4.01 19.72 -31.44
CA TRP A 125 -2.82 19.36 -30.70
C TRP A 125 -2.67 20.17 -29.41
N LYS A 126 -2.89 21.50 -29.45
CA LYS A 126 -2.87 22.34 -28.24
C LYS A 126 -3.92 21.91 -27.23
N GLU A 127 -5.15 21.62 -27.68
CA GLU A 127 -6.21 21.10 -26.80
C GLU A 127 -5.83 19.77 -26.14
N ASN A 128 -5.19 18.87 -26.89
CA ASN A 128 -4.72 17.60 -26.34
C ASN A 128 -3.62 17.80 -25.29
N ILE A 129 -2.68 18.73 -25.50
CA ILE A 129 -1.66 19.05 -24.50
C ILE A 129 -2.30 19.60 -23.22
N VAL A 130 -3.27 20.51 -23.33
CA VAL A 130 -4.00 21.03 -22.16
C VAL A 130 -4.70 19.90 -21.40
N ARG A 131 -5.37 18.98 -22.09
CA ARG A 131 -6.00 17.80 -21.46
C ARG A 131 -4.99 16.91 -20.74
N ILE A 132 -3.80 16.72 -21.33
CA ILE A 132 -2.72 15.95 -20.71
C ILE A 132 -2.25 16.63 -19.41
N GLU A 133 -2.06 17.95 -19.43
CA GLU A 133 -1.69 18.72 -18.24
C GLU A 133 -2.77 18.65 -17.15
N GLU A 134 -4.05 18.71 -17.52
CA GLU A 134 -5.17 18.53 -16.60
C GLU A 134 -5.18 17.14 -15.96
N LYS A 135 -4.91 16.07 -16.72
CA LYS A 135 -4.78 14.70 -16.18
C LYS A 135 -3.65 14.59 -15.17
N ILE A 136 -2.47 15.13 -15.50
CA ILE A 136 -1.30 15.13 -14.60
C ILE A 136 -1.63 15.90 -13.32
N LYS A 137 -2.26 17.08 -13.45
CA LYS A 137 -2.67 17.90 -12.30
C LYS A 137 -3.68 17.18 -11.42
N ALA A 138 -4.71 16.57 -12.01
CA ALA A 138 -5.72 15.83 -11.26
C ALA A 138 -5.12 14.66 -10.48
N HIS A 139 -4.19 13.91 -11.09
CA HIS A 139 -3.48 12.82 -10.42
C HIS A 139 -2.62 13.32 -9.24
N ASN A 140 -1.88 14.42 -9.44
CA ASN A 140 -1.10 15.03 -8.37
C ASN A 140 -2.00 15.55 -7.23
N ASP A 141 -3.13 16.17 -7.57
CA ASP A 141 -4.12 16.62 -6.59
C ASP A 141 -4.74 15.43 -5.83
N GLU A 142 -4.89 14.26 -6.44
CA GLU A 142 -5.31 13.02 -5.78
C GLU A 142 -4.25 12.48 -4.82
N LEU A 143 -2.97 12.49 -5.20
CA LEU A 143 -1.87 12.08 -4.32
C LEU A 143 -1.73 13.00 -3.09
N LEU A 144 -2.04 14.29 -3.25
CA LEU A 144 -2.02 15.26 -2.15
C LEU A 144 -3.23 15.15 -1.21
N LYS A 145 -4.33 14.52 -1.65
CA LYS A 145 -5.50 14.35 -0.78
C LYS A 145 -5.17 13.35 0.34
N PRO A 146 -5.51 13.67 1.60
CA PRO A 146 -5.35 12.70 2.68
C PRO A 146 -6.21 11.47 2.37
N GLN A 147 -5.67 10.26 2.55
CA GLN A 147 -6.42 9.02 2.40
C GLN A 147 -7.60 9.01 3.37
N SER A 148 -8.77 9.39 2.88
CA SER A 148 -10.02 9.24 3.62
C SER A 148 -10.53 7.84 3.37
N PHE A 149 -10.45 6.97 4.38
CA PHE A 149 -11.20 5.73 4.38
C PHE A 149 -12.69 6.08 4.52
N THR A 150 -13.33 6.43 3.41
CA THR A 150 -14.75 6.85 3.36
C THR A 150 -15.69 5.74 3.85
N ASN A 151 -15.24 4.49 3.86
CA ASN A 151 -15.98 3.32 4.33
C ASN A 151 -15.65 2.89 5.77
N VAL A 152 -14.88 3.69 6.53
CA VAL A 152 -14.58 3.38 7.94
C VAL A 152 -15.34 4.36 8.83
N LYS A 153 -16.29 3.84 9.62
CA LYS A 153 -16.98 4.63 10.64
C LYS A 153 -15.92 5.19 11.60
N LYS A 154 -15.69 6.50 11.57
CA LYS A 154 -14.86 7.19 12.55
C LYS A 154 -15.62 7.21 13.88
N LEU A 155 -15.27 6.32 14.81
CA LEU A 155 -15.88 6.31 16.14
C LEU A 155 -15.54 7.62 16.85
N THR A 156 -16.54 8.18 17.53
CA THR A 156 -16.34 9.29 18.47
C THR A 156 -15.51 8.81 19.66
N ARG A 157 -14.85 9.74 20.36
CA ARG A 157 -14.05 9.41 21.56
C ARG A 157 -14.84 8.59 22.59
N HIS A 158 -16.11 8.93 22.80
CA HIS A 158 -16.98 8.20 23.72
C HIS A 158 -17.31 6.79 23.23
N GLU A 159 -17.56 6.62 21.93
CA GLU A 159 -17.76 5.28 21.34
C GLU A 159 -16.48 4.45 21.42
N MET A 160 -15.29 5.05 21.22
CA MET A 160 -14.01 4.38 21.42
C MET A 160 -13.83 3.93 22.87
N GLU A 161 -14.09 4.80 23.84
CA GLU A 161 -13.98 4.49 25.27
C GLU A 161 -14.98 3.39 25.70
N ILE A 162 -16.19 3.38 25.14
CA ILE A 162 -17.18 2.31 25.36
C ILE A 162 -16.70 0.99 24.73
N GLU A 163 -16.19 1.01 23.50
CA GLU A 163 -15.66 -0.18 22.85
C GLU A 163 -14.47 -0.75 23.66
N GLU A 164 -13.55 0.10 24.08
CA GLU A 164 -12.38 -0.27 24.88
C GLU A 164 -12.80 -0.86 26.23
N ALA A 165 -13.78 -0.24 26.91
CA ALA A 165 -14.30 -0.73 28.18
C ALA A 165 -15.08 -2.06 28.06
N LEU A 166 -15.84 -2.25 26.98
CA LEU A 166 -16.59 -3.49 26.74
C LEU A 166 -15.68 -4.69 26.45
N TYR A 167 -14.51 -4.44 25.86
CA TYR A 167 -13.58 -5.49 25.44
C TYR A 167 -12.30 -5.57 26.28
N ALA A 168 -12.17 -4.78 27.34
CA ALA A 168 -11.06 -4.86 28.29
C ALA A 168 -10.93 -6.30 28.83
N GLY A 169 -9.83 -6.97 28.49
CA GLY A 169 -9.53 -8.35 28.91
C GLY A 169 -9.93 -9.46 27.93
N CYS A 170 -10.50 -9.15 26.76
CA CYS A 170 -10.90 -10.16 25.77
C CYS A 170 -9.91 -10.22 24.59
N ALA A 171 -8.91 -11.11 24.67
CA ALA A 171 -7.86 -11.28 23.66
C ALA A 171 -8.36 -11.73 22.27
N GLU A 172 -9.64 -12.06 22.13
CA GLU A 172 -10.21 -12.68 20.93
C GLU A 172 -10.92 -11.69 19.98
N LYS A 173 -10.80 -10.38 20.23
CA LYS A 173 -11.37 -9.31 19.39
C LYS A 173 -11.11 -9.51 17.89
N ARG A 174 -9.90 -9.94 17.52
CA ARG A 174 -9.54 -10.19 16.10
C ARG A 174 -10.25 -11.38 15.47
N LYS A 175 -10.68 -12.38 16.27
CA LYS A 175 -11.35 -13.59 15.77
C LYS A 175 -12.84 -13.34 15.49
N LEU A 176 -13.45 -12.38 16.19
CA LEU A 176 -14.88 -12.06 16.07
C LEU A 176 -15.17 -10.74 15.34
N ALA A 177 -14.14 -9.96 14.99
CA ALA A 177 -14.28 -8.70 14.24
C ALA A 177 -14.99 -8.89 12.88
N ALA A 178 -14.86 -10.06 12.26
CA ALA A 178 -15.54 -10.40 11.01
C ALA A 178 -17.01 -10.82 11.17
N LEU A 179 -17.47 -11.07 12.41
CA LEU A 179 -18.82 -11.56 12.72
C LEU A 179 -19.77 -10.44 13.20
N VAL A 180 -19.22 -9.28 13.57
CA VAL A 180 -19.99 -8.11 14.02
C VAL A 180 -19.76 -6.94 13.07
N THR A 181 -20.08 -7.16 11.80
CA THR A 181 -20.50 -6.09 10.90
C THR A 181 -22.02 -6.17 10.81
N THR A 182 -22.71 -5.64 11.82
CA THR A 182 -24.11 -5.29 11.65
C THR A 182 -24.15 -3.99 10.86
N GLU A 183 -24.45 -4.11 9.58
CA GLU A 183 -24.76 -2.98 8.70
C GLU A 183 -26.04 -2.30 9.22
N ASP A 184 -25.88 -1.26 10.03
CA ASP A 184 -26.93 -0.25 10.22
C ASP A 184 -26.61 0.92 9.29
N THR A 185 -26.81 0.71 7.99
CA THR A 185 -27.27 1.69 6.98
C THR A 185 -27.08 1.08 5.59
N VAL A 186 -28.04 0.29 5.13
CA VAL A 186 -28.22 0.08 3.69
C VAL A 186 -29.41 0.92 3.29
N GLU A 187 -29.15 1.94 2.48
CA GLU A 187 -30.19 2.67 1.77
C GLU A 187 -31.04 1.69 0.93
N ASP A 188 -32.35 1.82 1.10
CA ASP A 188 -33.40 0.98 0.53
C ASP A 188 -33.38 0.94 -1.01
N SER A 189 -32.79 -0.09 -1.62
CA SER A 189 -32.96 -0.35 -3.06
C SER A 189 -33.28 -1.79 -3.46
N TYR A 190 -33.30 -2.76 -2.53
CA TYR A 190 -33.53 -4.18 -2.84
C TYR A 190 -34.82 -4.79 -2.25
N THR A 191 -35.84 -3.99 -1.91
CA THR A 191 -37.05 -4.48 -1.24
C THR A 191 -38.13 -5.09 -2.15
N SER A 192 -37.87 -5.29 -3.45
CA SER A 192 -38.83 -5.92 -4.38
C SER A 192 -38.43 -7.34 -4.84
N GLY A 193 -37.74 -8.10 -3.98
CA GLY A 193 -37.39 -9.50 -4.25
C GLY A 193 -38.26 -10.50 -3.48
N ALA A 194 -38.13 -11.78 -3.85
CA ALA A 194 -38.83 -12.94 -3.25
C ALA A 194 -38.60 -13.14 -1.73
N PHE A 195 -37.75 -12.33 -1.10
CA PHE A 195 -37.38 -12.39 0.30
C PHE A 195 -37.96 -11.26 1.17
N SER A 196 -38.91 -10.47 0.64
CA SER A 196 -39.56 -9.38 1.38
C SER A 196 -40.19 -9.82 2.72
N TYR A 197 -40.69 -11.05 2.80
CA TYR A 197 -41.31 -11.61 4.01
C TYR A 197 -40.34 -11.72 5.20
N ILE A 198 -39.02 -11.77 4.95
CA ILE A 198 -38.00 -11.88 6.00
C ILE A 198 -37.98 -10.62 6.87
N LYS A 199 -38.28 -9.45 6.29
CA LYS A 199 -38.38 -8.17 7.02
C LYS A 199 -39.58 -8.17 7.98
N ASP A 200 -40.72 -8.73 7.55
CA ASP A 200 -41.91 -8.85 8.40
C ASP A 200 -41.72 -9.90 9.51
N LEU A 201 -40.98 -10.98 9.22
CA LEU A 201 -40.65 -12.02 10.19
C LEU A 201 -39.74 -11.47 11.30
N SER A 202 -38.71 -10.69 10.94
CA SER A 202 -37.78 -10.11 11.92
C SER A 202 -38.47 -9.13 12.87
N GLN A 203 -39.36 -8.29 12.35
CA GLN A 203 -40.16 -7.37 13.16
C GLN A 203 -41.12 -8.10 14.12
N LYS A 204 -41.74 -9.19 13.69
CA LYS A 204 -42.59 -10.03 14.56
C LYS A 204 -41.81 -10.70 15.69
N LEU A 205 -40.56 -11.12 15.44
CA LEU A 205 -39.70 -11.72 16.47
C LEU A 205 -39.24 -10.68 17.51
N LEU A 206 -38.91 -9.46 17.07
CA LEU A 206 -38.54 -8.34 17.93
C LEU A 206 -39.68 -7.91 18.87
N GLN A 207 -40.93 -7.86 18.38
CA GLN A 207 -42.10 -7.60 19.22
C GLN A 207 -42.38 -8.74 20.22
N LYS A 208 -42.04 -9.98 19.86
CA LYS A 208 -42.21 -11.14 20.77
C LYS A 208 -41.19 -11.14 21.91
N ALA A 209 -39.99 -10.61 21.67
CA ALA A 209 -38.94 -10.46 22.69
C ALA A 209 -39.26 -9.37 23.73
N SER A 210 -40.01 -8.32 23.37
CA SER A 210 -40.34 -7.22 24.29
C SER A 210 -41.47 -7.56 25.28
N THR A 211 -42.30 -8.57 25.00
CA THR A 211 -43.44 -8.96 25.85
C THR A 211 -43.10 -9.94 26.99
N GLY A 212 -41.85 -10.39 27.08
CA GLY A 212 -41.37 -11.37 28.07
C GLY A 212 -40.53 -10.80 29.21
N LYS A 213 -40.98 -9.78 29.96
CA LYS A 213 -40.29 -9.35 31.20
C LYS A 213 -41.13 -9.65 32.45
N LYS A 214 -40.73 -10.68 33.23
CA LYS A 214 -41.11 -10.82 34.65
C LYS A 214 -39.87 -10.86 35.57
N LYS A 215 -39.72 -9.75 36.30
CA LYS A 215 -39.15 -9.50 37.65
C LYS A 215 -38.27 -10.56 38.34
N LYS A 216 -37.12 -10.09 38.88
CA LYS A 216 -36.59 -10.19 40.27
C LYS A 216 -35.10 -9.78 40.27
N LYS A 217 -34.44 -9.23 41.29
CA LYS A 217 -34.79 -8.52 42.53
C LYS A 217 -33.45 -7.89 42.99
N ARG A 218 -33.46 -6.63 43.43
CA ARG A 218 -32.30 -5.90 43.97
C ARG A 218 -31.79 -6.57 45.26
N LEU A 219 -30.48 -6.67 45.42
CA LEU A 219 -29.84 -6.78 46.73
C LEU A 219 -28.80 -5.65 46.87
N LYS A 220 -28.90 -4.95 48.00
CA LYS A 220 -28.07 -3.82 48.45
C LYS A 220 -26.90 -4.38 49.25
N GLY A 221 -25.68 -3.91 49.00
CA GLY A 221 -24.53 -4.09 49.88
C GLY A 221 -23.63 -2.86 49.79
N LYS A 222 -23.50 -2.12 50.89
CA LYS A 222 -22.52 -1.05 51.12
C LYS A 222 -21.14 -1.68 51.36
N HIS A 223 -20.07 -1.06 50.87
CA HIS A 223 -18.84 -0.79 51.65
C HIS A 223 -18.04 0.32 50.97
N GLU A 224 -17.26 1.00 51.81
CA GLU A 224 -16.62 2.31 51.64
C GLU A 224 -15.48 2.37 50.63
N ALA A 225 -15.21 3.62 50.23
CA ALA A 225 -14.08 4.06 49.44
C ALA A 225 -12.75 3.87 50.16
N VAL A 226 -11.72 3.46 49.40
CA VAL A 226 -10.35 3.93 49.56
C VAL A 226 -9.74 4.12 48.18
N SER A 227 -8.99 5.21 48.08
CA SER A 227 -8.30 5.81 46.95
C SER A 227 -7.09 5.03 46.44
N GLU A 228 -6.70 5.41 45.22
CA GLU A 228 -5.33 5.72 44.77
C GLU A 228 -4.67 4.83 43.70
N SER A 229 -4.12 5.58 42.73
CA SER A 229 -2.93 5.36 41.88
C SER A 229 -2.94 4.30 40.78
N GLY A 230 -2.76 4.83 39.56
CA GLY A 230 -2.65 4.08 38.32
C GLY A 230 -1.35 3.30 38.20
N SER A 231 -1.43 2.26 37.37
CA SER A 231 -0.28 1.55 36.83
C SER A 231 -0.59 1.19 35.38
N GLY A 232 0.22 1.75 34.47
CA GLY A 232 0.19 1.42 33.06
C GLY A 232 0.68 -0.01 32.86
N GLU A 233 -0.14 -0.82 32.20
CA GLU A 233 0.18 -2.18 31.83
C GLU A 233 1.16 -2.16 30.64
N VAL A 234 2.30 -2.80 30.84
CA VAL A 234 3.36 -2.96 29.84
C VAL A 234 2.99 -4.14 28.95
N GLU A 235 2.48 -3.87 27.75
CA GLU A 235 2.24 -4.94 26.76
C GLU A 235 3.57 -5.52 26.26
N ASN A 236 3.75 -6.80 26.57
CA ASN A 236 4.91 -7.60 26.24
C ASN A 236 4.72 -8.19 24.84
N PHE A 237 5.13 -7.47 23.79
CA PHE A 237 5.11 -8.00 22.42
C PHE A 237 6.29 -8.96 22.19
N GLN A 238 5.98 -10.25 22.13
CA GLN A 238 6.87 -11.29 21.60
C GLN A 238 7.01 -11.05 20.08
N PHE A 239 8.19 -10.64 19.62
CA PHE A 239 8.47 -10.37 18.20
C PHE A 239 9.05 -11.62 17.54
N ASP A 240 8.43 -12.08 16.45
CA ASP A 240 8.83 -13.27 15.70
C ASP A 240 10.20 -13.12 15.02
N SER A 241 11.07 -14.11 15.22
CA SER A 241 12.49 -14.12 14.84
C SER A 241 12.78 -14.23 13.34
N ASN A 242 11.76 -14.26 12.47
CA ASN A 242 11.89 -14.62 11.05
C ASN A 242 11.65 -13.47 10.05
N ILE A 243 11.48 -12.23 10.51
CA ILE A 243 11.39 -11.08 9.61
C ILE A 243 12.76 -10.40 9.56
N HIS A 244 13.45 -10.51 8.43
CA HIS A 244 14.58 -9.63 8.12
C HIS A 244 14.05 -8.20 8.04
N HIS A 245 14.31 -7.42 9.09
CA HIS A 245 13.96 -6.00 9.17
C HIS A 245 14.68 -5.24 8.05
N VAL A 246 13.94 -4.91 6.99
CA VAL A 246 14.33 -3.84 6.07
C VAL A 246 14.48 -2.60 6.94
N VAL A 247 15.70 -2.09 7.05
CA VAL A 247 16.00 -0.86 7.80
C VAL A 247 15.36 0.28 7.02
N VAL A 248 14.11 0.61 7.35
CA VAL A 248 13.45 1.82 6.87
C VAL A 248 14.05 2.98 7.66
N PRO A 249 14.72 3.95 7.02
CA PRO A 249 15.18 5.16 7.68
C PRO A 249 13.98 5.86 8.35
N LEU A 250 14.10 6.18 9.63
CA LEU A 250 13.03 6.86 10.37
C LEU A 250 12.87 8.30 9.84
N GLU A 251 11.64 8.69 9.51
CA GLU A 251 11.30 10.04 9.07
C GLU A 251 11.61 11.08 10.14
N SER A 252 12.19 12.21 9.73
CA SER A 252 12.71 13.25 10.62
C SER A 252 11.67 13.83 11.60
N SER A 253 10.39 13.80 11.22
CA SER A 253 9.26 14.27 12.04
C SER A 253 8.94 13.39 13.25
N GLU A 254 9.07 12.06 13.15
CA GLU A 254 8.74 11.16 14.27
C GLU A 254 9.76 11.24 15.42
N VAL A 255 11.00 11.60 15.10
CA VAL A 255 12.08 11.74 16.08
C VAL A 255 11.86 12.98 16.95
N VAL A 256 11.30 14.06 16.38
CA VAL A 256 11.00 15.29 17.10
C VAL A 256 9.84 15.11 18.09
N GLU A 257 8.78 14.39 17.69
CA GLU A 257 7.61 14.16 18.53
C GLU A 257 7.87 13.24 19.73
N LYS A 258 8.77 12.27 19.60
CA LYS A 258 9.06 11.25 20.64
C LYS A 258 10.33 11.54 21.45
N ARG A 259 10.79 12.79 21.43
CA ARG A 259 12.02 13.22 22.12
C ARG A 259 11.73 13.89 23.46
N LEU A 260 12.51 13.55 24.48
CA LEU A 260 12.57 14.30 25.73
C LEU A 260 13.44 15.56 25.61
N SER A 261 12.98 16.63 26.23
CA SER A 261 13.72 17.88 26.35
C SER A 261 14.96 17.72 27.27
N VAL A 262 15.94 18.62 27.11
CA VAL A 262 17.16 18.61 27.96
C VAL A 262 16.81 18.79 29.45
N GLU A 263 15.74 19.52 29.75
CA GLU A 263 15.25 19.70 31.12
C GLU A 263 14.67 18.41 31.70
N GLU A 264 13.92 17.64 30.91
CA GLU A 264 13.39 16.34 31.32
C GLU A 264 14.50 15.29 31.50
N ILE A 265 15.56 15.36 30.70
CA ILE A 265 16.75 14.52 30.88
C ILE A 265 17.40 14.81 32.24
N ARG A 266 17.53 16.09 32.63
CA ARG A 266 18.10 16.49 33.92
C ARG A 266 17.23 16.12 35.12
N LYS A 267 15.92 15.93 34.94
CA LYS A 267 15.03 15.44 36.00
C LYS A 267 15.31 13.98 36.37
N MET A 268 16.01 13.22 35.53
CA MET A 268 16.37 11.85 35.86
C MET A 268 17.55 11.82 36.84
N PRO A 269 17.46 11.07 37.96
CA PRO A 269 18.48 11.07 39.02
C PRO A 269 19.87 10.62 38.55
N LYS A 270 19.94 9.83 37.46
CA LYS A 270 21.20 9.37 36.86
C LYS A 270 21.86 10.42 35.95
N PHE A 271 21.15 11.49 35.58
CA PHE A 271 21.55 12.44 34.55
C PHE A 271 21.37 13.91 34.96
N GLU A 272 21.26 14.19 36.26
CA GLU A 272 21.14 15.55 36.81
C GLU A 272 22.26 16.48 36.33
N ASN A 273 23.49 15.94 36.26
CA ASN A 273 24.69 16.65 35.79
C ASN A 273 24.98 16.46 34.29
N TYR A 274 23.96 16.15 33.49
CA TYR A 274 24.13 15.96 32.05
C TYR A 274 24.54 17.26 31.34
N SER A 275 25.61 17.16 30.55
CA SER A 275 26.07 18.17 29.62
C SER A 275 26.57 17.50 28.34
N MET A 276 26.34 18.13 27.19
CA MET A 276 26.68 17.55 25.89
C MET A 276 28.21 17.36 25.71
N GLY A 277 29.03 18.15 26.42
CA GLY A 277 30.49 18.09 26.34
C GLY A 277 31.07 18.94 25.20
N GLN A 278 32.36 18.75 24.91
CA GLN A 278 33.05 19.45 23.81
C GLN A 278 32.80 18.75 22.47
N PRO A 279 32.60 19.49 21.36
CA PRO A 279 32.28 18.92 20.06
C PRO A 279 33.37 17.95 19.59
N SER A 280 32.96 16.74 19.25
CA SER A 280 33.83 15.63 18.86
C SER A 280 33.22 14.86 17.70
N LYS A 281 34.05 14.14 16.94
CA LYS A 281 33.61 13.25 15.84
C LYS A 281 32.91 11.99 16.35
N THR A 282 33.11 11.65 17.62
CA THR A 282 32.54 10.45 18.23
C THR A 282 31.44 10.86 19.17
N LEU A 283 30.26 10.25 19.04
CA LEU A 283 29.16 10.37 19.97
C LEU A 283 29.13 9.16 20.91
N TYR A 284 28.88 9.41 22.18
CA TYR A 284 28.73 8.43 23.23
C TYR A 284 27.26 8.38 23.67
N ILE A 285 26.63 7.23 23.46
CA ILE A 285 25.22 7.02 23.77
C ILE A 285 25.10 6.24 25.08
N LYS A 286 24.34 6.79 26.01
CA LYS A 286 23.97 6.21 27.31
C LYS A 286 22.48 5.86 27.33
N ASN A 287 22.11 5.05 28.32
CA ASN A 287 20.73 4.66 28.63
C ASN A 287 20.03 3.85 27.51
N LEU A 288 20.80 3.13 26.68
CA LEU A 288 20.21 2.23 25.69
C LEU A 288 19.58 1.00 26.34
N HIS A 289 18.57 0.45 25.69
CA HIS A 289 17.97 -0.80 26.11
C HIS A 289 18.96 -1.96 25.95
N ALA A 290 18.97 -2.91 26.88
CA ALA A 290 19.95 -4.00 26.91
C ALA A 290 19.85 -4.95 25.70
N LYS A 291 18.69 -4.99 25.03
CA LYS A 291 18.44 -5.78 23.81
C LYS A 291 18.56 -4.97 22.52
N THR A 292 18.98 -3.71 22.57
CA THR A 292 19.14 -2.88 21.37
C THR A 292 20.29 -3.39 20.51
N THR A 293 20.02 -3.54 19.22
CA THR A 293 20.99 -3.99 18.21
C THR A 293 21.58 -2.79 17.46
N GLU A 294 22.68 -3.03 16.74
CA GLU A 294 23.29 -2.03 15.87
C GLU A 294 22.33 -1.56 14.76
N GLN A 295 21.46 -2.45 14.27
CA GLN A 295 20.46 -2.15 13.24
C GLN A 295 19.44 -1.10 13.72
N GLU A 296 18.99 -1.17 14.97
CA GLU A 296 18.10 -0.16 15.57
C GLU A 296 18.79 1.22 15.60
N LEU A 297 20.07 1.28 15.98
CA LEU A 297 20.82 2.53 15.95
C LEU A 297 21.02 3.04 14.53
N ARG A 298 21.30 2.14 13.58
CA ARG A 298 21.43 2.49 12.16
C ARG A 298 20.12 3.02 11.57
N SER A 299 18.97 2.58 12.08
CA SER A 299 17.67 3.11 11.68
C SER A 299 17.46 4.57 12.11
N VAL A 300 18.04 4.96 13.26
CA VAL A 300 17.94 6.34 13.81
C VAL A 300 18.97 7.27 13.19
N PHE A 301 20.21 6.83 13.00
CA PHE A 301 21.32 7.67 12.53
C PHE A 301 21.64 7.49 11.04
N GLY A 302 21.03 6.51 10.36
CA GLY A 302 21.26 6.21 8.95
C GLY A 302 20.87 7.34 8.00
N HIS A 303 19.91 8.18 8.38
CA HIS A 303 19.56 9.38 7.60
C HIS A 303 20.76 10.31 7.37
N PHE A 304 21.65 10.43 8.38
CA PHE A 304 22.86 11.25 8.25
C PHE A 304 23.94 10.60 7.37
N GLU A 305 23.92 9.27 7.21
CA GLU A 305 24.78 8.52 6.29
C GLU A 305 24.37 8.77 4.84
N GLU A 306 23.06 8.76 4.54
CA GLU A 306 22.51 9.03 3.20
C GLU A 306 22.66 10.50 2.78
N GLU A 307 22.39 11.46 3.67
CA GLU A 307 22.45 12.89 3.35
C GLU A 307 23.88 13.35 3.00
N ASN A 308 24.90 12.79 3.67
CA ASN A 308 26.28 13.25 3.56
C ASN A 308 27.18 12.26 2.78
N GLY A 309 26.71 11.05 2.50
CA GLY A 309 27.51 9.99 1.83
C GLY A 309 28.72 9.54 2.65
N THR A 310 28.68 9.70 3.97
CA THR A 310 29.82 9.40 4.86
C THR A 310 29.57 8.16 5.70
N PHE A 311 30.58 7.29 5.79
CA PHE A 311 30.50 6.07 6.58
C PHE A 311 30.40 6.38 8.08
N ILE A 312 29.35 5.85 8.72
CA ILE A 312 29.16 5.93 10.17
C ILE A 312 29.54 4.60 10.80
N GLY A 313 30.51 4.62 11.72
CA GLY A 313 30.92 3.44 12.48
C GLY A 313 30.07 3.27 13.74
N TYR A 314 29.34 2.17 13.87
CA TYR A 314 28.55 1.86 15.07
C TYR A 314 29.28 0.82 15.93
N ARG A 315 29.35 1.08 17.25
CA ARG A 315 29.93 0.15 18.21
C ARG A 315 29.04 0.03 19.43
N VAL A 316 28.23 -1.02 19.49
CA VAL A 316 27.42 -1.35 20.67
C VAL A 316 28.30 -2.06 21.70
N CYS A 317 28.35 -1.52 22.92
CA CYS A 317 29.14 -2.11 23.99
C CYS A 317 28.43 -3.32 24.62
N THR A 318 29.20 -4.37 24.92
CA THR A 318 28.73 -5.59 25.57
C THR A 318 29.31 -5.75 26.98
N GLY A 319 28.80 -6.70 27.76
CA GLY A 319 29.29 -6.98 29.12
C GLY A 319 28.88 -5.94 30.16
N ARG A 320 29.84 -5.44 30.96
CA ARG A 320 29.60 -4.44 32.02
C ARG A 320 29.06 -3.11 31.48
N MET A 321 29.40 -2.78 30.22
CA MET A 321 28.98 -1.55 29.54
C MET A 321 27.73 -1.75 28.66
N LYS A 322 26.96 -2.82 28.90
CA LYS A 322 25.74 -3.10 28.15
C LYS A 322 24.72 -1.97 28.33
N GLY A 323 24.10 -1.53 27.22
CA GLY A 323 23.25 -0.34 27.19
C GLY A 323 24.01 0.96 26.95
N GLN A 324 25.23 0.86 26.41
CA GLN A 324 26.03 1.98 25.94
C GLN A 324 26.51 1.69 24.52
N ALA A 325 26.70 2.74 23.71
CA ALA A 325 27.23 2.62 22.37
C ALA A 325 28.10 3.82 22.01
N PHE A 326 29.01 3.61 21.05
CA PHE A 326 29.77 4.68 20.43
C PHE A 326 29.42 4.75 18.96
N ILE A 327 29.24 5.97 18.46
CA ILE A 327 29.01 6.24 17.04
C ILE A 327 30.13 7.15 16.55
N HIS A 328 30.83 6.73 15.52
CA HIS A 328 31.93 7.48 14.91
C HIS A 328 31.48 8.09 13.59
N PHE A 329 31.53 9.41 13.50
CA PHE A 329 31.23 10.18 12.29
C PHE A 329 32.52 10.65 11.62
N ALA A 330 32.48 10.81 10.29
CA ALA A 330 33.58 11.41 9.55
C ALA A 330 33.81 12.88 9.94
N ASP A 331 32.71 13.62 10.13
CA ASP A 331 32.70 15.06 10.38
C ASP A 331 32.13 15.45 11.76
N THR A 332 32.75 16.45 12.38
CA THR A 332 32.32 17.00 13.67
C THR A 332 30.97 17.72 13.57
N LYS A 333 30.73 18.42 12.46
CA LYS A 333 29.48 19.16 12.22
C LYS A 333 28.29 18.22 12.09
N VAL A 334 28.48 17.08 11.42
CA VAL A 334 27.45 16.04 11.27
C VAL A 334 27.17 15.39 12.62
N ALA A 335 28.21 15.08 13.40
CA ALA A 335 28.05 14.56 14.75
C ALA A 335 27.27 15.52 15.67
N GLU A 336 27.52 16.83 15.57
CA GLU A 336 26.79 17.85 16.32
C GLU A 336 25.31 17.91 15.93
N LYS A 337 25.00 17.91 14.64
CA LYS A 337 23.61 17.84 14.15
C LYS A 337 22.91 16.57 14.65
N ALA A 338 23.56 15.42 14.53
CA ALA A 338 23.02 14.13 14.96
C ALA A 338 22.75 14.09 16.48
N LEU A 339 23.63 14.69 17.29
CA LEU A 339 23.42 14.85 18.73
C LEU A 339 22.19 15.71 19.00
N TYR A 340 22.08 16.88 18.37
CA TYR A 340 20.91 17.74 18.57
C TYR A 340 19.63 17.08 18.11
N PHE A 341 19.66 16.25 17.08
CA PHE A 341 18.50 15.56 16.55
C PHE A 341 18.04 14.40 17.45
N ALA A 342 18.94 13.49 17.79
CA ALA A 342 18.59 12.22 18.43
C ALA A 342 18.63 12.22 19.97
N ASN A 343 19.19 13.26 20.61
CA ASN A 343 19.34 13.28 22.07
C ASN A 343 17.98 13.36 22.78
N GLY A 344 17.60 12.33 23.53
CA GLY A 344 16.31 12.21 24.22
C GLY A 344 15.29 11.33 23.47
N PHE A 345 15.67 10.74 22.33
CA PHE A 345 14.78 9.88 21.54
C PHE A 345 14.50 8.54 22.24
N LEU A 346 13.25 8.08 22.21
CA LEU A 346 12.81 6.85 22.85
C LEU A 346 13.11 5.62 21.99
N VAL A 347 14.16 4.86 22.34
CA VAL A 347 14.46 3.55 21.74
C VAL A 347 13.95 2.45 22.65
N ARG A 348 12.96 1.67 22.19
CA ARG A 348 12.31 0.59 22.97
C ARG A 348 11.83 1.05 24.35
N GLY A 349 11.23 2.24 24.41
CA GLY A 349 10.69 2.83 25.63
C GLY A 349 11.74 3.43 26.58
N LYS A 350 13.03 3.47 26.21
CA LYS A 350 14.06 4.16 26.97
C LYS A 350 14.62 5.35 26.20
N PRO A 351 14.70 6.54 26.82
CA PRO A 351 15.25 7.71 26.17
C PRO A 351 16.76 7.59 26.09
N ILE A 352 17.31 7.72 24.89
CA ILE A 352 18.75 7.69 24.66
C ILE A 352 19.34 9.05 25.05
N ILE A 353 20.51 9.04 25.68
CA ILE A 353 21.19 10.26 26.12
C ILE A 353 22.55 10.29 25.44
N ILE A 354 22.83 11.36 24.71
CA ILE A 354 23.99 11.43 23.82
C ILE A 354 24.96 12.50 24.31
N GLU A 355 26.21 12.11 24.54
CA GLU A 355 27.31 13.02 24.89
C GLU A 355 28.38 12.97 23.81
N PHE A 356 29.19 14.02 23.68
CA PHE A 356 30.40 13.93 22.88
C PHE A 356 31.43 13.00 23.55
N GLY A 357 31.99 12.09 22.76
CA GLY A 357 33.06 11.21 23.17
C GLY A 357 34.31 12.01 23.49
N LYS A 358 34.87 11.78 24.68
CA LYS A 358 36.16 12.37 25.09
C LYS A 358 37.24 11.89 24.13
N LYS A 359 37.97 12.82 23.51
CA LYS A 359 39.20 12.50 22.77
C LYS A 359 40.13 11.77 23.73
N THR A 360 40.48 10.53 23.40
CA THR A 360 41.54 9.79 24.08
C THR A 360 42.86 10.12 23.43
#